data_AF-A0A7S0TE76-F1
#
_entry.id   AF-A0A7S0TE76-F1
#
_cell.length_a   1.000
_cell.length_b   1.000
_cell.length_c   1.000
_cell.angle_alpha   90.00
_cell.angle_beta   90.00
_cell.angle_gamma   90.00
#
_symmetry.space_group_name_H-M   'P 1'
#
loop_
_entity.id
_entity.type
_entity.pdbx_description
1 polymer ?
#
loop_
_entity_poly.entity_id
_entity_poly.type
_entity_poly.pdbx_seq_one_letter_code
_entity_poly.pdbx_strand_id
1 'polypeptide(L)'
;MARRSARLANKMKSMNEDTMWEEYEDAIRQEKEHHDALHSKNKNKQEKKEDDSVNSQLVERMMRDIDFLRNEFEIWEMKEYARFLVLKLKKRDFNHRHLSPSMKVDRIWHSHLLFPKQYFAFCKKYANGAILDHNPNAKNDTNRNERYSNTLLFYFQVFKQQPPQNVWEPIPVIERIAIAPIHVRKSAPASGGVKNARRFRPC
;
A
#
# COMPACT_ATOMS: atom_id res chain seq x y z
N MET A 1 -16.64 -11.12 7.43
CA MET A 1 -15.27 -10.77 7.00
C MET A 1 -14.93 -9.28 7.17
N ALA A 2 -15.77 -8.32 6.74
CA ALA A 2 -15.49 -6.88 6.85
C ALA A 2 -15.22 -6.32 8.27
N ARG A 3 -15.81 -6.91 9.33
CA ARG A 3 -15.64 -6.44 10.72
C ARG A 3 -14.29 -6.81 11.35
N ARG A 4 -13.59 -7.84 10.84
CA ARG A 4 -12.25 -8.24 11.31
C ARG A 4 -11.17 -7.35 10.70
N SER A 5 -11.31 -7.02 9.42
CA SER A 5 -10.40 -6.14 8.67
C SER A 5 -10.33 -4.73 9.27
N ALA A 6 -11.46 -4.16 9.66
CA ALA A 6 -11.52 -2.83 10.28
C ALA A 6 -10.91 -2.77 11.70
N ARG A 7 -10.93 -3.88 12.45
CA ARG A 7 -10.29 -3.97 13.78
C ARG A 7 -8.77 -4.10 13.68
N LEU A 8 -8.27 -4.86 12.70
CA LEU A 8 -6.83 -4.95 12.43
C LEU A 8 -6.28 -3.60 11.97
N ALA A 9 -6.98 -2.93 11.04
CA ALA A 9 -6.61 -1.60 10.52
C ALA A 9 -6.51 -0.52 11.61
N ASN A 10 -7.44 -0.51 12.57
CA ASN A 10 -7.38 0.44 13.70
C ASN A 10 -6.31 0.10 14.73
N LYS A 11 -5.93 -1.17 14.88
CA LYS A 11 -4.86 -1.60 15.79
C LYS A 11 -3.46 -1.32 15.20
N MET A 12 -3.31 -1.43 13.89
CA MET A 12 -2.08 -1.16 13.14
C MET A 12 -1.66 0.33 13.14
N LYS A 13 -2.56 1.26 13.52
CA LYS A 13 -2.25 2.70 13.60
C LYS A 13 -1.30 3.09 14.76
N SER A 14 -0.97 2.18 15.69
CA SER A 14 -0.18 2.51 16.89
C SER A 14 0.97 1.55 17.22
N MET A 15 1.39 0.67 16.31
CA MET A 15 2.33 -0.43 16.60
C MET A 15 3.71 -0.20 15.96
N ASN A 16 4.76 -0.76 16.58
CA ASN A 16 6.15 -0.63 16.12
C ASN A 16 6.50 -1.69 15.04
N GLU A 17 7.61 -1.45 14.35
CA GLU A 17 8.26 -2.21 13.26
C GLU A 17 8.14 -3.73 13.34
N ASP A 18 8.80 -4.33 14.33
CA ASP A 18 8.88 -5.78 14.48
C ASP A 18 7.51 -6.41 14.76
N THR A 19 6.62 -5.66 15.41
CA THR A 19 5.27 -6.11 15.74
C THR A 19 4.34 -6.10 14.53
N MET A 20 4.58 -5.26 13.52
CA MET A 20 3.76 -5.22 12.30
C MET A 20 4.05 -6.42 11.38
N TRP A 21 5.31 -6.82 11.28
CA TRP A 21 5.72 -7.99 10.49
C TRP A 21 5.30 -9.30 11.14
N GLU A 22 5.48 -9.42 12.45
CA GLU A 22 4.97 -10.57 13.19
C GLU A 22 3.45 -10.66 13.07
N GLU A 23 2.71 -9.55 13.18
CA GLU A 23 1.25 -9.55 13.00
C GLU A 23 0.83 -9.80 11.54
N TYR A 24 1.60 -9.36 10.53
CA TYR A 24 1.35 -9.64 9.12
C TYR A 24 1.61 -11.12 8.80
N GLU A 25 2.75 -11.66 9.21
CA GLU A 25 3.08 -13.08 9.06
C GLU A 25 2.12 -13.95 9.88
N ASP A 26 1.67 -13.51 11.05
CA ASP A 26 0.59 -14.14 11.82
C ASP A 26 -0.74 -14.09 11.10
N ALA A 27 -1.10 -12.95 10.50
CA ALA A 27 -2.33 -12.83 9.73
C ALA A 27 -2.29 -13.73 8.48
N ILE A 28 -1.16 -13.79 7.77
CA ILE A 28 -0.94 -14.70 6.65
C ILE A 28 -1.00 -16.16 7.10
N ARG A 29 -0.35 -16.49 8.22
CA ARG A 29 -0.37 -17.82 8.85
C ARG A 29 -1.78 -18.23 9.25
N GLN A 30 -2.52 -17.38 9.94
CA GLN A 30 -3.91 -17.61 10.34
C GLN A 30 -4.84 -17.71 9.13
N GLU A 31 -4.64 -16.89 8.10
CA GLU A 31 -5.44 -16.95 6.87
C GLU A 31 -5.12 -18.24 6.10
N LYS A 32 -3.86 -18.66 6.07
CA LYS A 32 -3.41 -19.93 5.50
C LYS A 32 -3.99 -21.12 6.27
N GLU A 33 -3.93 -21.11 7.60
CA GLU A 33 -4.51 -22.12 8.49
C GLU A 33 -6.04 -22.17 8.37
N HIS A 34 -6.71 -21.03 8.31
CA HIS A 34 -8.16 -20.95 8.12
C HIS A 34 -8.58 -21.43 6.72
N HIS A 35 -7.83 -21.04 5.69
CA HIS A 35 -7.98 -21.55 4.32
C HIS A 35 -7.80 -23.07 4.30
N ASP A 36 -6.73 -23.59 4.87
CA ASP A 36 -6.43 -25.02 4.92
C ASP A 36 -7.47 -25.80 5.76
N ALA A 37 -7.98 -25.20 6.85
CA ALA A 37 -9.05 -25.77 7.67
C ALA A 37 -10.42 -25.80 6.97
N LEU A 38 -10.76 -24.76 6.19
CA LEU A 38 -11.96 -24.76 5.34
C LEU A 38 -11.83 -25.76 4.17
N HIS A 39 -10.63 -25.91 3.61
CA HIS A 39 -10.36 -26.82 2.49
C HIS A 39 -10.19 -28.29 2.89
N SER A 40 -9.83 -28.58 4.15
CA SER A 40 -9.85 -29.95 4.71
C SER A 40 -11.28 -30.52 4.77
N LYS A 41 -12.30 -29.65 4.79
CA LYS A 41 -13.72 -30.03 4.83
C LYS A 41 -14.46 -29.95 3.48
N ASN A 42 -13.83 -29.46 2.40
CA ASN A 42 -14.48 -29.37 1.09
C ASN A 42 -13.53 -29.80 -0.04
N LYS A 43 -13.77 -31.00 -0.59
CA LYS A 43 -13.16 -31.46 -1.84
C LYS A 43 -13.60 -30.54 -2.97
N ASN A 44 -12.69 -29.73 -3.53
CA ASN A 44 -12.68 -29.45 -4.98
C ASN A 44 -11.29 -28.99 -5.44
N LYS A 45 -10.41 -29.98 -5.67
CA LYS A 45 -9.08 -29.79 -6.27
C LYS A 45 -9.17 -29.25 -7.72
N GLN A 46 -10.33 -29.37 -8.37
CA GLN A 46 -10.63 -28.88 -9.72
C GLN A 46 -10.84 -27.36 -9.77
N GLU A 47 -11.73 -26.80 -8.95
CA GLU A 47 -11.99 -25.35 -8.88
C GLU A 47 -10.71 -24.55 -8.55
N LYS A 48 -9.88 -25.05 -7.63
CA LYS A 48 -8.59 -24.44 -7.28
C LYS A 48 -7.63 -24.38 -8.48
N LYS A 49 -7.53 -25.47 -9.25
CA LYS A 49 -6.65 -25.54 -10.42
C LYS A 49 -7.16 -24.65 -11.55
N GLU A 50 -8.47 -24.47 -11.64
CA GLU A 50 -9.12 -23.61 -12.62
C GLU A 50 -8.91 -22.12 -12.30
N ASP A 51 -9.11 -21.69 -11.06
CA ASP A 51 -8.89 -20.29 -10.64
C ASP A 51 -7.44 -19.84 -10.81
N ASP A 52 -6.48 -20.67 -10.40
CA ASP A 52 -5.04 -20.38 -10.57
C ASP A 52 -4.66 -20.28 -12.06
N SER A 53 -5.27 -21.14 -12.90
CA SER A 53 -5.10 -21.14 -14.36
C SER A 53 -5.69 -19.87 -14.99
N VAL A 54 -6.89 -19.46 -14.59
CA VAL A 54 -7.56 -18.26 -15.11
C VAL A 54 -6.77 -16.99 -14.78
N ASN A 55 -6.31 -16.86 -13.53
CA ASN A 55 -5.51 -15.70 -13.11
C ASN A 55 -4.18 -15.64 -13.87
N SER A 56 -3.52 -16.79 -14.06
CA SER A 56 -2.28 -16.87 -14.84
C SER A 56 -2.51 -16.46 -16.30
N GLN A 57 -3.55 -16.98 -16.94
CA GLN A 57 -3.91 -16.61 -18.32
C GLN A 57 -4.29 -15.12 -18.46
N LEU A 58 -4.91 -14.53 -17.43
CA LEU A 58 -5.20 -13.10 -17.41
C LEU A 58 -3.92 -12.26 -17.32
N VAL A 59 -2.99 -12.64 -16.42
CA VAL A 59 -1.67 -11.99 -16.32
C VAL A 59 -0.93 -12.06 -17.65
N GLU A 60 -0.87 -13.23 -18.29
CA GLU A 60 -0.19 -13.39 -19.59
C GLU A 60 -0.83 -12.54 -20.71
N ARG A 61 -2.16 -12.41 -20.71
CA ARG A 61 -2.87 -11.52 -21.65
C ARG A 61 -2.54 -10.06 -21.40
N MET A 62 -2.54 -9.63 -20.15
CA MET A 62 -2.18 -8.26 -19.79
C MET A 62 -0.73 -7.96 -20.16
N MET A 63 0.20 -8.88 -19.91
CA MET A 63 1.62 -8.77 -20.28
C MET A 63 1.80 -8.44 -21.76
N ARG A 64 1.04 -9.12 -22.65
CA ARG A 64 1.08 -8.81 -24.09
C ARG A 64 0.55 -7.41 -24.41
N ASP A 65 -0.50 -6.97 -23.73
CA ASP A 65 -1.08 -5.64 -23.98
C ASP A 65 -0.20 -4.50 -23.44
N ILE A 66 0.65 -4.76 -22.44
CA ILE A 66 1.60 -3.79 -21.89
C ILE A 66 3.02 -3.95 -22.43
N ASP A 67 3.26 -4.85 -23.41
CA ASP A 67 4.59 -5.18 -23.93
C ASP A 67 5.33 -3.96 -24.53
N PHE A 68 4.60 -2.92 -24.93
CA PHE A 68 5.21 -1.67 -25.38
C PHE A 68 6.05 -0.95 -24.31
N LEU A 69 5.92 -1.33 -23.02
CA LEU A 69 6.74 -0.83 -21.91
C LEU A 69 8.08 -1.57 -21.75
N ARG A 70 8.32 -2.66 -22.50
CA ARG A 70 9.48 -3.56 -22.32
C ARG A 70 10.85 -2.93 -22.52
N ASN A 71 10.92 -1.77 -23.17
CA ASN A 71 12.18 -1.07 -23.39
C ASN A 71 12.63 -0.28 -22.15
N GLU A 72 11.74 -0.08 -21.19
CA GLU A 72 12.00 0.70 -19.97
C GLU A 72 12.06 -0.15 -18.71
N PHE A 73 11.51 -1.37 -18.75
CA PHE A 73 11.33 -2.24 -17.59
C PHE A 73 11.65 -3.69 -17.87
N GLU A 74 12.08 -4.38 -16.83
CA GLU A 74 12.33 -5.81 -16.88
C GLU A 74 11.03 -6.62 -16.94
N ILE A 75 11.06 -7.77 -17.63
CA ILE A 75 9.90 -8.64 -17.83
C ILE A 75 9.28 -9.08 -16.49
N TRP A 76 10.09 -9.35 -15.48
CA TRP A 76 9.62 -9.78 -14.17
C TRP A 76 8.96 -8.64 -13.38
N GLU A 77 9.40 -7.39 -13.54
CA GLU A 77 8.74 -6.23 -12.92
C GLU A 77 7.40 -5.93 -13.61
N MET A 78 7.36 -6.03 -14.94
CA MET A 78 6.13 -5.90 -15.72
C MET A 78 5.10 -6.97 -15.33
N LYS A 79 5.54 -8.20 -15.06
CA LYS A 79 4.68 -9.29 -14.59
C LYS A 79 4.01 -8.96 -13.26
N GLU A 80 4.74 -8.36 -12.33
CA GLU A 80 4.18 -7.92 -11.05
C GLU A 80 3.24 -6.72 -11.21
N TYR A 81 3.50 -5.82 -12.17
CA TYR A 81 2.53 -4.79 -12.53
C TYR A 81 1.23 -5.38 -13.09
N ALA A 82 1.30 -6.34 -14.00
CA ALA A 82 0.12 -7.05 -14.49
C ALA A 82 -0.64 -7.75 -13.35
N ARG A 83 0.07 -8.41 -12.43
CA ARG A 83 -0.52 -9.01 -11.23
C ARG A 83 -1.24 -7.97 -10.36
N PHE A 84 -0.65 -6.80 -10.15
CA PHE A 84 -1.30 -5.71 -9.42
C PHE A 84 -2.59 -5.23 -10.09
N LEU A 85 -2.61 -5.11 -11.42
CA LEU A 85 -3.84 -4.76 -12.16
C LEU A 85 -4.94 -5.83 -11.98
N VAL A 86 -4.57 -7.11 -11.99
CA VAL A 86 -5.53 -8.20 -11.66
C VAL A 86 -6.10 -8.02 -10.25
N LEU A 87 -5.29 -7.65 -9.26
CA LEU A 87 -5.78 -7.36 -7.91
C LEU A 87 -6.79 -6.20 -7.91
N LYS A 88 -6.47 -5.09 -8.59
CA LYS A 88 -7.38 -3.94 -8.74
C LYS A 88 -8.72 -4.35 -9.36
N LEU A 89 -8.70 -5.19 -10.39
CA LEU A 89 -9.92 -5.71 -11.03
C LEU A 89 -10.73 -6.62 -10.11
N LYS A 90 -10.11 -7.61 -9.47
CA LYS A 90 -10.81 -8.54 -8.57
C LYS A 90 -11.38 -7.82 -7.35
N LYS A 91 -10.67 -6.84 -6.81
CA LYS A 91 -11.14 -6.01 -5.69
C LYS A 91 -12.16 -4.96 -6.11
N ARG A 92 -12.30 -4.71 -7.42
CA ARG A 92 -13.06 -3.59 -8.01
C ARG A 92 -12.60 -2.23 -7.45
N ASP A 93 -11.30 -2.10 -7.20
CA ASP A 93 -10.67 -0.91 -6.63
C ASP A 93 -10.24 0.07 -7.74
N PHE A 94 -11.22 0.77 -8.32
CA PHE A 94 -10.98 1.68 -9.45
C PHE A 94 -10.68 3.11 -9.05
N ASN A 95 -10.84 3.46 -7.78
CA ASN A 95 -10.69 4.80 -7.23
C ASN A 95 -9.65 4.87 -6.11
N HIS A 96 -8.60 4.04 -6.22
CA HIS A 96 -7.41 4.06 -5.36
C HIS A 96 -7.68 4.01 -3.83
N ARG A 97 -8.79 3.39 -3.41
CA ARG A 97 -9.23 3.39 -1.99
C ARG A 97 -8.70 2.23 -1.19
N HIS A 98 -8.44 1.09 -1.82
CA HIS A 98 -8.21 -0.16 -1.09
C HIS A 98 -6.80 -0.71 -1.25
N LEU A 99 -6.21 -0.56 -2.43
CA LEU A 99 -4.92 -1.15 -2.78
C LEU A 99 -3.95 -0.05 -3.19
N SER A 100 -2.70 -0.20 -2.76
CA SER A 100 -1.56 0.58 -3.30
C SER A 100 -0.46 -0.35 -3.79
N PRO A 101 0.23 0.01 -4.87
CA PRO A 101 1.37 -0.76 -5.39
C PRO A 101 2.63 -0.55 -4.53
N SER A 102 3.64 -1.39 -4.76
CA SER A 102 5.03 -1.12 -4.36
C SER A 102 5.62 0.03 -5.18
N MET A 103 6.73 0.62 -4.76
CA MET A 103 7.38 1.72 -5.49
C MET A 103 7.77 1.34 -6.92
N LYS A 104 8.24 0.10 -7.13
CA LYS A 104 8.60 -0.40 -8.46
C LYS A 104 7.39 -0.55 -9.37
N VAL A 105 6.32 -1.16 -8.86
CA VAL A 105 5.07 -1.35 -9.60
C VAL A 105 4.42 0.01 -9.90
N ASP A 106 4.49 0.95 -8.97
CA ASP A 106 3.97 2.32 -9.13
C ASP A 106 4.69 3.06 -10.27
N ARG A 107 6.01 2.90 -10.41
CA ARG A 107 6.79 3.50 -11.50
C ARG A 107 6.35 2.99 -12.88
N ILE A 108 6.09 1.69 -13.01
CA ILE A 108 5.59 1.10 -14.26
C ILE A 108 4.19 1.64 -14.56
N TRP A 109 3.32 1.71 -13.55
CA TRP A 109 1.98 2.25 -13.71
C TRP A 109 2.01 3.71 -14.17
N HIS A 110 2.85 4.55 -13.56
CA HIS A 110 3.06 5.92 -14.03
C HIS A 110 3.49 5.98 -15.50
N SER A 111 4.39 5.09 -15.92
CA SER A 111 4.84 5.04 -17.30
C SER A 111 3.71 4.63 -18.25
N HIS A 112 2.87 3.66 -17.86
CA HIS A 112 1.67 3.30 -18.62
C HIS A 112 0.69 4.48 -18.76
N LEU A 113 0.53 5.32 -17.72
CA LEU A 113 -0.33 6.51 -17.76
C LEU A 113 0.15 7.55 -18.79
N LEU A 114 1.44 7.59 -19.12
CA LEU A 114 2.00 8.47 -20.17
C LEU A 114 1.60 8.06 -21.59
N PHE A 115 0.99 6.88 -21.75
CA PHE A 115 0.44 6.39 -23.01
C PHE A 115 -1.10 6.37 -22.95
N PRO A 116 -1.76 7.54 -22.93
CA PRO A 116 -3.18 7.64 -22.58
C PRO A 116 -4.11 6.86 -23.52
N LYS A 117 -3.76 6.72 -24.81
CA LYS A 117 -4.54 5.92 -25.76
C LYS A 117 -4.49 4.43 -25.42
N GLN A 118 -3.29 3.91 -25.17
CA GLN A 118 -3.04 2.52 -24.79
C GLN A 118 -3.66 2.23 -23.41
N TYR A 119 -3.49 3.15 -22.46
CA TYR A 119 -4.06 3.03 -21.12
C TYR A 119 -5.59 2.99 -21.14
N PHE A 120 -6.22 3.87 -21.92
CA PHE A 120 -7.67 3.87 -22.08
C PHE A 120 -8.16 2.58 -22.76
N ALA A 121 -7.47 2.12 -23.81
CA ALA A 121 -7.80 0.86 -24.47
C ALA A 121 -7.70 -0.34 -23.50
N PHE A 122 -6.66 -0.36 -22.67
CA PHE A 122 -6.49 -1.34 -21.60
C PHE A 122 -7.65 -1.30 -20.60
N CYS A 123 -8.01 -0.12 -20.09
CA CYS A 123 -9.12 0.06 -19.15
C CYS A 123 -10.46 -0.36 -19.78
N LYS A 124 -10.71 -0.02 -21.05
CA LYS A 124 -11.90 -0.47 -21.79
C LYS A 124 -11.97 -1.99 -21.89
N LYS A 125 -10.84 -2.65 -22.18
CA LYS A 125 -10.74 -4.10 -22.34
C LYS A 125 -10.94 -4.86 -21.03
N TYR A 126 -10.36 -4.38 -19.92
CA TYR A 126 -10.27 -5.15 -18.68
C TYR A 126 -11.17 -4.66 -17.54
N ALA A 127 -11.45 -3.36 -17.49
CA ALA A 127 -12.24 -2.72 -16.43
C ALA A 127 -13.62 -2.28 -16.94
N ASN A 128 -14.08 -2.83 -18.08
CA ASN A 128 -15.39 -2.58 -18.66
C ASN A 128 -15.68 -1.09 -18.89
N GLY A 129 -14.64 -0.33 -19.28
CA GLY A 129 -14.69 1.11 -19.52
C GLY A 129 -14.40 1.98 -18.30
N ALA A 130 -14.35 1.42 -17.09
CA ALA A 130 -13.90 2.16 -15.91
C ALA A 130 -12.39 2.47 -15.99
N ILE A 131 -11.99 3.67 -15.58
CA ILE A 131 -10.58 4.02 -15.45
C ILE A 131 -10.05 3.44 -14.14
N LEU A 132 -8.92 2.75 -14.21
CA LEU A 132 -8.18 2.35 -13.01
C LEU A 132 -7.45 3.58 -12.48
N ASP A 133 -8.08 4.35 -11.59
CA ASP A 133 -7.54 5.63 -11.18
C ASP A 133 -6.29 5.48 -10.29
N HIS A 134 -5.35 6.39 -10.51
CA HIS A 134 -4.12 6.58 -9.72
C HIS A 134 -4.20 7.91 -9.00
N ASN A 135 -3.86 7.93 -7.71
CA ASN A 135 -3.79 9.17 -6.95
C ASN A 135 -2.37 9.76 -7.01
N PRO A 136 -2.11 10.82 -7.78
CA PRO A 136 -0.78 11.42 -7.89
C PRO A 136 -0.31 12.06 -6.57
N ASN A 137 -1.23 12.37 -5.66
CA ASN A 137 -0.93 13.00 -4.37
C ASN A 137 -0.74 11.98 -3.23
N ALA A 138 -0.59 10.68 -3.55
CA ALA A 138 -0.44 9.62 -2.56
C ALA A 138 0.80 9.75 -1.64
N LYS A 139 1.74 10.67 -1.93
CA LYS A 139 2.92 10.92 -1.09
C LYS A 139 2.58 11.40 0.33
N ASN A 140 1.45 12.10 0.50
CA ASN A 140 0.98 12.57 1.80
C ASN A 140 -0.16 11.70 2.37
N ASP A 141 -0.35 10.49 1.83
CA ASP A 141 -1.46 9.63 2.18
C ASP A 141 -1.13 8.78 3.40
N THR A 142 -1.67 9.18 4.55
CA THR A 142 -1.49 8.50 5.84
C THR A 142 -1.99 7.04 5.81
N ASN A 143 -2.85 6.68 4.86
CA ASN A 143 -3.41 5.34 4.73
C ASN A 143 -2.67 4.48 3.69
N ARG A 144 -1.59 4.99 3.08
CA ARG A 144 -0.81 4.23 2.08
C ARG A 144 -0.31 2.90 2.65
N ASN A 145 0.22 2.89 3.87
CA ASN A 145 0.76 1.67 4.48
C ASN A 145 -0.34 0.62 4.68
N GLU A 146 -1.53 1.02 5.16
CA GLU A 146 -2.67 0.11 5.31
C GLU A 146 -3.09 -0.50 3.96
N ARG A 147 -3.20 0.34 2.91
CA ARG A 147 -3.52 -0.15 1.56
C ARG A 147 -2.43 -1.05 0.98
N TYR A 148 -1.17 -0.80 1.32
CA TYR A 148 -0.05 -1.63 0.87
C TYR A 148 -0.08 -2.99 1.55
N SER A 149 -0.30 -3.05 2.88
CA SER A 149 -0.54 -4.31 3.60
C SER A 149 -1.73 -5.09 3.01
N ASN A 150 -2.82 -4.38 2.69
CA ASN A 150 -3.98 -4.98 2.03
C ASN A 150 -3.63 -5.55 0.65
N THR A 151 -2.76 -4.88 -0.12
CA THR A 151 -2.26 -5.39 -1.40
C THR A 151 -1.50 -6.70 -1.21
N LEU A 152 -0.55 -6.77 -0.27
CA LEU A 152 0.27 -7.97 -0.06
C LEU A 152 -0.56 -9.17 0.42
N LEU A 153 -1.50 -8.93 1.35
CA LEU A 153 -2.44 -9.97 1.80
C LEU A 153 -3.33 -10.46 0.64
N PHE A 154 -3.88 -9.54 -0.13
CA PHE A 154 -4.76 -9.89 -1.23
C PHE A 154 -3.99 -10.56 -2.39
N TYR A 155 -2.73 -10.18 -2.60
CA TYR A 155 -1.83 -10.85 -3.52
C TYR A 155 -1.71 -12.33 -3.18
N PHE A 156 -1.41 -12.66 -1.91
CA PHE A 156 -1.32 -14.05 -1.46
C PHE A 156 -2.65 -14.80 -1.64
N GLN A 157 -3.77 -14.15 -1.33
CA GLN A 157 -5.10 -14.75 -1.50
C GLN A 157 -5.39 -15.10 -2.97
N VAL A 158 -4.99 -14.25 -3.92
CA VAL A 158 -5.28 -14.39 -5.36
C VAL A 158 -4.29 -15.29 -6.10
N PHE A 159 -3.00 -15.22 -5.77
CA PHE A 159 -1.95 -15.94 -6.49
C PHE A 159 -1.38 -17.15 -5.74
N LYS A 160 -1.76 -17.33 -4.47
CA LYS A 160 -1.27 -18.41 -3.58
C LYS A 160 0.27 -18.49 -3.50
N GLN A 161 0.93 -17.36 -3.76
CA GLN A 161 2.37 -17.18 -3.79
C GLN A 161 2.71 -15.93 -2.98
N GLN A 162 3.85 -15.94 -2.31
CA GLN A 162 4.37 -14.71 -1.73
C GLN A 162 4.81 -13.75 -2.86
N PRO A 163 4.54 -12.45 -2.71
CA PRO A 163 5.03 -11.47 -3.66
C PRO A 163 6.57 -11.43 -3.61
N PRO A 164 7.27 -11.37 -4.76
CA PRO A 164 8.73 -11.38 -4.79
C PRO A 164 9.29 -10.08 -4.17
N GLN A 165 10.12 -10.21 -3.13
CA GLN A 165 10.59 -9.09 -2.30
C GLN A 165 11.42 -8.05 -3.06
N ASN A 166 12.06 -8.43 -4.17
CA ASN A 166 12.82 -7.51 -5.02
C ASN A 166 11.93 -6.59 -5.89
N VAL A 167 10.62 -6.87 -5.96
CA VAL A 167 9.60 -5.98 -6.57
C VAL A 167 8.68 -5.38 -5.52
N TRP A 168 8.29 -6.19 -4.54
CA TRP A 168 7.38 -5.83 -3.47
C TRP A 168 8.21 -5.66 -2.20
N GLU A 169 8.80 -4.48 -2.05
CA GLU A 169 9.61 -4.19 -0.87
C GLU A 169 8.81 -4.42 0.41
N PRO A 170 9.44 -4.93 1.47
CA PRO A 170 8.85 -4.90 2.79
C PRO A 170 8.38 -3.47 3.10
N ILE A 171 7.17 -3.31 3.65
CA ILE A 171 6.67 -2.05 4.21
C ILE A 171 7.83 -1.40 5.02
N PRO A 172 8.40 -0.27 4.54
CA PRO A 172 9.44 0.42 5.27
C PRO A 172 8.77 0.93 6.51
N VAL A 173 9.27 0.48 7.64
CA VAL A 173 8.71 0.96 8.87
C VAL A 173 9.32 2.33 9.17
N ILE A 174 8.40 3.20 9.57
CA ILE A 174 8.73 4.57 9.85
C ILE A 174 9.48 4.52 11.17
N GLU A 175 10.80 4.41 11.11
CA GLU A 175 11.65 4.89 12.20
C GLU A 175 11.12 6.29 12.47
N ARG A 176 10.54 6.46 13.67
CA ARG A 176 10.00 7.75 14.10
C ARG A 176 11.10 8.76 13.83
N ILE A 177 10.87 9.65 12.85
CA ILE A 177 11.69 10.84 12.67
C ILE A 177 11.85 11.40 14.07
N ALA A 178 13.09 11.42 14.56
CA ALA A 178 13.42 11.93 15.87
C ALA A 178 12.89 13.37 15.93
N ILE A 179 11.72 13.54 16.54
CA ILE A 179 11.32 14.84 17.05
C ILE A 179 12.26 15.04 18.22
N ALA A 180 13.43 15.63 17.93
CA ALA A 180 14.29 16.17 18.97
C ALA A 180 13.38 16.96 19.91
N PRO A 181 13.43 16.73 21.23
CA PRO A 181 12.56 17.44 22.15
C PRO A 181 12.77 18.92 21.92
N ILE A 182 11.70 19.62 21.54
CA ILE A 182 11.63 21.07 21.55
C ILE A 182 12.06 21.46 22.95
N HIS A 183 13.30 21.93 23.08
CA HIS A 183 13.74 22.57 24.30
C HIS A 183 12.92 23.83 24.41
N VAL A 184 11.82 23.74 25.15
CA VAL A 184 11.13 24.89 25.69
C VAL A 184 12.17 25.63 26.51
N ARG A 185 12.77 26.68 25.93
CA ARG A 185 13.52 27.65 26.70
C ARG A 185 12.53 28.22 27.71
N LYS A 186 12.63 27.81 28.97
CA LYS A 186 11.95 28.50 30.07
C LYS A 186 12.48 29.93 30.04
N SER A 187 11.64 30.85 29.57
CA SER A 187 11.85 32.28 29.80
C SER A 187 11.92 32.50 31.31
N ALA A 188 13.06 33.02 31.78
CA ALA A 188 13.23 33.44 33.15
C ALA A 188 12.14 34.48 33.51
N PRO A 189 11.65 34.50 34.76
CA PRO A 189 10.68 35.50 35.18
C PRO A 189 11.35 36.88 35.22
N ALA A 190 10.72 37.85 34.55
CA ALA A 190 11.09 39.25 34.63
C ALA A 190 10.92 39.76 36.06
N SER A 191 12.01 40.12 36.71
CA SER A 191 12.01 40.92 37.93
C SER A 191 11.66 42.37 37.57
N GLY A 192 10.40 42.74 37.74
CA GLY A 192 9.91 44.11 37.52
C GLY A 192 8.97 44.53 38.65
N GLY A 193 9.51 45.15 39.69
CA GLY A 193 8.77 45.59 40.88
C GLY A 193 9.39 46.83 41.54
N VAL A 194 9.29 47.96 40.83
CA VAL A 194 9.23 49.37 41.24
C VAL A 194 9.56 49.72 42.71
N LYS A 195 10.54 50.62 42.92
CA LYS A 195 10.44 51.67 43.93
C LYS A 195 10.88 53.04 43.40
N ASN A 196 9.93 53.95 43.53
CA ASN A 196 9.93 55.38 43.25
C ASN A 196 10.81 56.13 44.28
N ALA A 197 11.63 57.09 43.85
CA ALA A 197 12.07 58.19 44.73
C ALA A 197 12.52 59.41 43.92
N ARG A 198 11.80 60.52 44.15
CA ARG A 198 12.02 61.88 43.64
C ARG A 198 13.28 62.51 44.28
N ARG A 199 13.92 63.43 43.56
CA ARG A 199 14.48 64.75 44.00
C ARG A 199 15.15 65.43 42.78
N PHE A 200 14.55 66.48 42.20
CA PHE A 200 14.89 67.92 42.37
C PHE A 200 16.40 68.22 42.16
N ARG A 201 16.82 68.71 40.97
CA ARG A 201 17.07 70.13 40.54
C ARG A 201 18.39 70.73 41.10
N PRO A 202 18.92 71.88 40.62
CA PRO A 202 19.17 72.44 39.27
C PRO A 202 20.70 72.80 39.13
N CYS A 203 21.30 73.36 38.08
CA CYS A 203 21.07 74.50 37.18
C CYS A 203 21.72 74.22 35.82
#